data_AF-A3MT08-F1
#
_entry.id   AF-A3MT08-F1
#
_cell.length_a   1.000
_cell.length_b   1.000
_cell.length_c   1.000
_cell.angle_alpha   90.00
_cell.angle_beta   90.00
_cell.angle_gamma   90.00
#
_symmetry.space_group_name_H-M   'P 1'
#
loop_
_entity.id
_entity.type
_entity.pdbx_description
1 polymer ?
#
loop_
_entity_poly.entity_id
_entity_poly.type
_entity_poly.pdbx_seq_one_letter_code
_entity_poly.pdbx_strand_id
1 'polypeptide(L)'
;MNNWVVFALGLAITAGVLFATLATGAYQREHLFKPYWEDPQKRQQILTTAAQVGIEVSRGNEGVVVVGYRDQIGAPNRQELLSVLNQLLKDAQGYTVYLAPWATDNATRQYLSLLYTGQLKPEDYLRGVLTNATAQSPRVDQAARLADEVATAYGTYRPLGGQPAAPRPPIYVAIFRYDTTYVVYEPFTPGRDTTYSDWYKWVKTALENLRQGQGRTTP
;
A
#
# COMPACT_ATOMS: atom_id res chain seq x y z
N MET A 1 52.33 19.51 -12.47
CA MET A 1 51.35 18.66 -13.17
C MET A 1 51.19 17.37 -12.37
N ASN A 2 50.16 17.22 -11.53
CA ASN A 2 49.85 15.93 -10.87
C ASN A 2 48.41 15.77 -10.35
N ASN A 3 47.47 16.68 -10.68
CA ASN A 3 46.08 16.61 -10.20
C ASN A 3 45.16 15.80 -11.12
N TRP A 4 45.54 15.60 -12.38
CA TRP A 4 44.70 14.89 -13.36
C TRP A 4 44.66 13.38 -13.12
N VAL A 5 45.78 12.78 -12.66
CA VAL A 5 45.86 11.35 -12.35
C VAL A 5 45.02 10.99 -11.12
N VAL A 6 45.01 11.85 -10.10
CA VAL A 6 44.20 11.68 -8.89
C VAL A 6 42.71 11.83 -9.21
N PHE A 7 42.33 12.80 -10.05
CA PHE A 7 40.95 12.97 -10.49
C PHE A 7 40.44 11.79 -11.33
N ALA A 8 41.27 11.26 -12.24
CA ALA A 8 40.93 10.10 -13.06
C ALA A 8 40.78 8.82 -12.24
N LEU A 9 41.65 8.60 -11.24
CA LEU A 9 41.54 7.47 -10.31
C LEU A 9 40.29 7.60 -9.41
N GLY A 10 39.99 8.81 -8.91
CA GLY A 10 38.78 9.07 -8.14
C GLY A 10 37.50 8.80 -8.95
N LEU A 11 37.43 9.28 -10.19
CA LEU A 11 36.31 9.02 -11.10
C LEU A 11 36.17 7.53 -11.45
N ALA A 12 37.27 6.82 -11.69
CA ALA A 12 37.25 5.39 -11.99
C ALA A 12 36.79 4.54 -10.80
N ILE A 13 37.18 4.90 -9.57
CA ILE A 13 36.71 4.22 -8.34
C ILE A 13 35.22 4.52 -8.13
N THR A 14 34.80 5.77 -8.28
CA THR A 14 33.40 6.16 -8.06
C THR A 14 32.47 5.55 -9.11
N ALA A 15 32.89 5.56 -10.38
CA ALA A 15 32.20 4.88 -11.46
C ALA A 15 32.24 3.35 -11.26
N GLY A 16 33.37 2.79 -10.81
CA GLY A 16 33.48 1.36 -10.50
C GLY A 16 32.52 0.91 -9.40
N VAL A 17 32.33 1.71 -8.34
CA VAL A 17 31.34 1.44 -7.28
C VAL A 17 29.91 1.64 -7.79
N LEU A 18 29.67 2.65 -8.63
CA LEU A 18 28.36 2.90 -9.23
C LEU A 18 27.97 1.79 -10.23
N PHE A 19 28.90 1.35 -11.06
CA PHE A 19 28.70 0.24 -12.01
C PHE A 19 28.68 -1.11 -11.31
N ALA A 20 29.44 -1.31 -10.22
CA ALA A 20 29.32 -2.52 -9.40
C ALA A 20 27.95 -2.57 -8.69
N THR A 21 27.42 -1.46 -8.19
CA THR A 21 26.07 -1.41 -7.59
C THR A 21 24.95 -1.54 -8.63
N LEU A 22 25.15 -1.09 -9.87
CA LEU A 22 24.22 -1.27 -10.98
C LEU A 22 24.30 -2.68 -11.63
N ALA A 23 25.48 -3.28 -11.71
CA ALA A 23 25.72 -4.56 -12.38
C ALA A 23 25.56 -5.79 -11.46
N THR A 24 25.63 -5.63 -10.13
CA THR A 24 25.40 -6.73 -9.17
C THR A 24 23.92 -7.05 -8.93
N GLY A 25 22.99 -6.54 -9.74
CA GLY A 25 21.60 -7.00 -9.68
C GLY A 25 20.90 -6.69 -8.36
N ALA A 26 21.30 -5.63 -7.63
CA ALA A 26 20.64 -5.17 -6.40
C ALA A 26 19.14 -4.81 -6.57
N TYR A 27 18.63 -4.84 -7.81
CA TYR A 27 17.23 -4.65 -8.18
C TYR A 27 16.55 -5.90 -8.75
N GLN A 28 17.20 -7.07 -8.76
CA GLN A 28 16.52 -8.33 -9.00
C GLN A 28 15.86 -8.79 -7.69
N ARG A 29 14.63 -8.33 -7.48
CA ARG A 29 13.75 -8.80 -6.41
C ARG A 29 13.15 -10.13 -6.86
N GLU A 30 13.70 -11.23 -6.38
CA GLU A 30 12.99 -12.51 -6.45
C GLU A 30 11.96 -12.54 -5.32
N HIS A 31 10.68 -12.73 -5.68
CA HIS A 31 9.66 -13.06 -4.69
C HIS A 31 10.09 -14.35 -3.99
N LEU A 32 10.08 -14.35 -2.65
CA LEU A 32 10.46 -15.54 -1.85
C LEU A 32 9.57 -16.75 -2.13
N PHE A 33 8.37 -16.51 -2.68
CA PHE A 33 7.37 -17.52 -2.96
C PHE A 33 6.77 -17.28 -4.35
N LYS A 34 6.76 -18.32 -5.21
CA LYS A 34 5.88 -18.41 -6.39
C LYS A 34 4.55 -19.07 -5.98
N PRO A 35 3.39 -18.58 -6.40
CA PRO A 35 2.97 -17.18 -6.45
C PRO A 35 2.11 -16.83 -5.21
N TYR A 36 2.25 -15.60 -4.71
CA TYR A 36 1.63 -15.10 -3.47
C TYR A 36 0.08 -15.12 -3.42
N TRP A 37 -0.61 -15.57 -4.47
CA TRP A 37 -2.08 -15.63 -4.57
C TRP A 37 -2.69 -17.04 -4.36
N GLU A 38 -1.87 -18.07 -4.11
CA GLU A 38 -2.34 -19.46 -3.93
C GLU A 38 -2.55 -19.89 -2.47
N ASP A 39 -2.67 -18.94 -1.53
CA ASP A 39 -3.03 -19.23 -0.13
C ASP A 39 -4.45 -18.76 0.20
N PRO A 40 -5.47 -19.62 0.03
CA PRO A 40 -6.86 -19.30 0.36
C PRO A 40 -7.07 -18.97 1.84
N GLN A 41 -6.26 -19.55 2.75
CA GLN A 41 -6.41 -19.30 4.18
C GLN A 41 -5.96 -17.88 4.52
N LYS A 42 -4.79 -17.46 3.99
CA LYS A 42 -4.31 -16.08 4.15
C LYS A 42 -5.26 -15.07 3.53
N ARG A 43 -5.77 -15.37 2.34
CA ARG A 43 -6.81 -14.55 1.70
C ARG A 43 -8.03 -14.38 2.61
N GLN A 44 -8.59 -15.48 3.11
CA GLN A 44 -9.78 -15.43 3.95
C GLN A 44 -9.51 -14.72 5.29
N GLN A 45 -8.33 -14.93 5.88
CA GLN A 45 -7.89 -14.24 7.09
C GLN A 45 -7.85 -12.72 6.87
N ILE A 46 -7.19 -12.25 5.82
CA ILE A 46 -7.09 -10.83 5.49
C ILE A 46 -8.47 -10.22 5.21
N LEU A 47 -9.33 -10.90 4.44
CA LEU A 47 -10.69 -10.43 4.17
C LEU A 47 -11.53 -10.31 5.44
N THR A 48 -11.41 -11.29 6.35
CA THR A 48 -12.12 -11.28 7.64
C THR A 48 -11.62 -10.15 8.54
N THR A 49 -10.29 -9.99 8.66
CA THR A 49 -9.69 -8.89 9.43
C THR A 49 -10.06 -7.53 8.83
N ALA A 50 -10.05 -7.39 7.50
CA ALA A 50 -10.44 -6.15 6.83
C ALA A 50 -11.89 -5.78 7.11
N ALA A 51 -12.83 -6.73 7.06
CA ALA A 51 -14.24 -6.50 7.41
C ALA A 51 -14.42 -6.16 8.90
N GLN A 52 -13.61 -6.75 9.78
CA GLN A 52 -13.68 -6.49 11.22
C GLN A 52 -13.03 -5.17 11.63
N VAL A 53 -11.99 -4.71 10.94
CA VAL A 53 -11.18 -3.56 11.35
C VAL A 53 -11.49 -2.33 10.50
N GLY A 54 -11.59 -2.51 9.19
CA GLY A 54 -11.74 -1.44 8.22
C GLY A 54 -13.09 -0.74 8.29
N ILE A 55 -13.11 0.46 7.74
CA ILE A 55 -14.33 1.24 7.51
C ILE A 55 -14.85 0.88 6.12
N GLU A 56 -16.04 0.28 6.06
CA GLU A 56 -16.74 0.03 4.79
C GLU A 56 -17.21 1.37 4.22
N VAL A 57 -16.68 1.75 3.05
CA VAL A 57 -17.04 3.02 2.38
C VAL A 57 -17.81 2.83 1.08
N SER A 58 -17.84 1.60 0.57
CA SER A 58 -18.61 1.20 -0.60
C SER A 58 -18.92 -0.29 -0.49
N ARG A 59 -20.04 -0.70 -1.10
CA ARG A 59 -20.43 -2.10 -1.22
C ARG A 59 -20.63 -2.45 -2.69
N GLY A 60 -20.15 -3.62 -3.07
CA GLY A 60 -20.24 -4.12 -4.44
C GLY A 60 -20.08 -5.64 -4.52
N ASN A 61 -20.32 -6.19 -5.71
CA ASN A 61 -20.39 -7.63 -5.97
C ASN A 61 -19.24 -8.16 -6.83
N GLU A 62 -18.29 -7.31 -7.25
CA GLU A 62 -17.13 -7.76 -8.04
C GLU A 62 -16.04 -8.39 -7.16
N GLY A 63 -15.98 -7.98 -5.89
CA GLY A 63 -14.94 -8.38 -4.97
C GLY A 63 -14.79 -7.43 -3.80
N VAL A 64 -13.62 -7.52 -3.14
CA VAL A 64 -13.23 -6.68 -2.00
C VAL A 64 -11.93 -5.94 -2.33
N VAL A 65 -11.88 -4.65 -2.04
CA VAL A 65 -10.67 -3.83 -2.08
C VAL A 65 -10.33 -3.40 -0.66
N VAL A 66 -9.13 -3.73 -0.21
CA VAL A 66 -8.60 -3.30 1.09
C VAL A 66 -7.56 -2.23 0.84
N VAL A 67 -7.79 -1.04 1.39
CA VAL A 67 -6.88 0.10 1.27
C VAL A 67 -6.35 0.45 2.65
N GLY A 68 -5.10 0.12 2.92
CA GLY A 68 -4.44 0.51 4.17
C GLY A 68 -3.48 1.66 3.93
N TYR A 69 -3.49 2.66 4.81
CA TYR A 69 -2.56 3.78 4.72
C TYR A 69 -2.28 4.45 6.08
N ARG A 70 -1.09 5.05 6.19
CA ARG A 70 -0.74 5.89 7.33
C ARG A 70 -1.24 7.32 7.08
N ASP A 71 -2.18 7.79 7.89
CA ASP A 71 -2.56 9.20 7.92
C ASP A 71 -1.71 9.95 8.95
N GLN A 72 -1.55 11.25 8.73
CA GLN A 72 -0.94 12.19 9.65
C GLN A 72 -1.51 13.58 9.35
N ILE A 73 -2.30 14.14 10.27
CA ILE A 73 -3.07 15.39 10.04
C ILE A 73 -2.21 16.55 9.54
N GLY A 74 -0.99 16.67 10.09
CA GLY A 74 -0.05 17.75 9.75
C GLY A 74 0.90 17.43 8.58
N ALA A 75 0.74 16.30 7.88
CA ALA A 75 1.64 15.97 6.78
C ALA A 75 1.39 16.86 5.55
N PRO A 76 2.44 17.38 4.90
CA PRO A 76 2.30 18.30 3.77
C PRO A 76 1.62 17.66 2.54
N ASN A 77 1.75 16.34 2.39
CA ASN A 77 1.15 15.55 1.31
C ASN A 77 -0.21 14.94 1.69
N ARG A 78 -0.79 15.27 2.85
CA ARG A 78 -2.07 14.69 3.28
C ARG A 78 -3.21 14.99 2.31
N GLN A 79 -3.28 16.20 1.76
CA GLN A 79 -4.34 16.55 0.82
C GLN A 79 -4.24 15.73 -0.47
N GLU A 80 -3.02 15.43 -0.92
CA GLU A 80 -2.78 14.55 -2.06
C GLU A 80 -3.27 13.12 -1.75
N LEU A 81 -2.93 12.59 -0.58
CA LEU A 81 -3.39 11.28 -0.11
C LEU A 81 -4.92 11.18 -0.16
N LEU A 82 -5.63 12.14 0.44
CA LEU A 82 -7.10 12.14 0.48
C LEU A 82 -7.71 12.28 -0.93
N SER A 83 -7.10 13.08 -1.80
CA SER A 83 -7.51 13.20 -3.21
C SER A 83 -7.38 11.87 -3.96
N VAL A 84 -6.24 11.19 -3.80
CA VAL A 84 -5.99 9.87 -4.42
C VAL A 84 -6.96 8.82 -3.88
N LEU A 85 -7.24 8.81 -2.57
CA LEU A 85 -8.23 7.90 -1.99
C LEU A 85 -9.63 8.15 -2.60
N ASN A 86 -10.04 9.40 -2.76
CA ASN A 86 -11.31 9.74 -3.43
C ASN A 86 -11.35 9.24 -4.89
N GLN A 87 -10.25 9.33 -5.63
CA GLN A 87 -10.20 8.81 -7.01
C GLN A 87 -10.28 7.29 -7.00
N LEU A 88 -9.54 6.62 -6.11
CA LEU A 88 -9.57 5.18 -5.94
C LEU A 88 -10.98 4.68 -5.66
N LEU A 89 -11.75 5.33 -4.79
CA LEU A 89 -13.13 4.91 -4.51
C LEU A 89 -14.03 4.98 -5.74
N LYS A 90 -13.81 5.95 -6.64
CA LYS A 90 -14.54 6.03 -7.91
C LYS A 90 -14.11 4.91 -8.86
N ASP A 91 -12.80 4.69 -8.99
CA ASP A 91 -12.27 3.67 -9.88
C ASP A 91 -12.55 2.24 -9.36
N ALA A 92 -12.76 2.06 -8.05
CA ALA A 92 -13.17 0.81 -7.42
C ALA A 92 -14.70 0.61 -7.36
N GLN A 93 -15.48 1.41 -8.10
CA GLN A 93 -16.93 1.18 -8.23
C GLN A 93 -17.20 -0.26 -8.69
N GLY A 94 -18.15 -0.94 -8.02
CA GLY A 94 -18.46 -2.36 -8.21
C GLY A 94 -17.83 -3.27 -7.15
N TYR A 95 -16.84 -2.79 -6.39
CA TYR A 95 -16.22 -3.51 -5.29
C TYR A 95 -16.77 -3.06 -3.94
N THR A 96 -16.71 -3.97 -2.96
CA THR A 96 -16.78 -3.60 -1.55
C THR A 96 -15.43 -3.04 -1.13
N VAL A 97 -15.38 -1.83 -0.57
CA VAL A 97 -14.12 -1.16 -0.24
C VAL A 97 -14.01 -0.93 1.26
N TYR A 98 -12.91 -1.41 1.85
CA TYR A 98 -12.55 -1.15 3.24
C TYR A 98 -11.35 -0.20 3.29
N LEU A 99 -11.52 0.95 3.93
CA LEU A 99 -10.42 1.83 4.31
C LEU A 99 -9.90 1.44 5.69
N ALA A 100 -8.59 1.27 5.83
CA ALA A 100 -7.92 0.95 7.08
C ALA A 100 -6.81 1.97 7.39
N PRO A 101 -7.15 3.24 7.70
CA PRO A 101 -6.17 4.22 8.14
C PRO A 101 -5.56 3.86 9.49
N TRP A 102 -4.26 4.06 9.64
CA TRP A 102 -3.58 4.05 10.94
C TRP A 102 -2.75 5.31 11.15
N ALA A 103 -2.33 5.54 12.38
CA ALA A 103 -1.45 6.66 12.71
C ALA A 103 -0.48 6.31 13.84
N THR A 104 0.64 7.03 13.88
CA THR A 104 1.70 6.87 14.88
C THR A 104 1.67 7.97 15.95
N ASP A 105 1.12 9.14 15.64
CA ASP A 105 0.98 10.25 16.60
C ASP A 105 -0.40 10.26 17.28
N ASN A 106 -0.44 10.71 18.53
CA ASN A 106 -1.67 10.66 19.35
C ASN A 106 -2.82 11.50 18.79
N ALA A 107 -2.52 12.68 18.23
CA ALA A 107 -3.55 13.58 17.70
C ALA A 107 -4.27 12.93 16.51
N THR A 108 -3.52 12.37 15.56
CA THR A 108 -4.09 11.66 14.42
C THR A 108 -4.79 10.37 14.85
N ARG A 109 -4.26 9.63 15.83
CA ARG A 109 -4.95 8.44 16.38
C ARG A 109 -6.32 8.77 16.97
N GLN A 110 -6.43 9.84 17.75
CA GLN A 110 -7.71 10.30 18.30
C GLN A 110 -8.70 10.69 17.20
N TYR A 111 -8.22 11.44 16.21
CA TYR A 111 -9.03 11.83 15.06
C TYR A 111 -9.52 10.64 14.22
N LEU A 112 -8.63 9.70 13.88
CA LEU A 112 -9.00 8.47 13.19
C LEU A 112 -9.96 7.60 14.02
N SER A 113 -9.89 7.67 15.34
CA SER A 113 -10.83 6.97 16.20
C SER A 113 -12.27 7.46 15.98
N LEU A 114 -12.48 8.74 15.67
CA LEU A 114 -13.81 9.26 15.28
C LEU A 114 -14.36 8.57 14.03
N LEU A 115 -13.50 8.29 13.06
CA LEU A 115 -13.86 7.60 11.83
C LEU A 115 -14.26 6.14 12.12
N TYR A 116 -13.48 5.44 12.95
CA TYR A 116 -13.77 4.05 13.33
C TYR A 116 -15.00 3.89 14.23
N THR A 117 -15.36 4.91 15.03
CA THR A 117 -16.56 4.92 15.87
C THR A 117 -17.80 5.47 15.16
N GLY A 118 -17.66 5.94 13.91
CA GLY A 118 -18.75 6.52 13.12
C GLY A 118 -19.13 7.95 13.54
N GLN A 119 -18.36 8.58 14.43
CA GLN A 119 -18.54 9.99 14.81
C GLN A 119 -18.08 10.97 13.72
N LEU A 120 -17.18 10.53 12.84
CA LEU A 120 -16.80 11.23 11.61
C LEU A 120 -17.21 10.38 10.40
N LYS A 121 -17.95 10.98 9.47
CA LYS A 121 -18.33 10.27 8.23
C LYS A 121 -17.12 10.10 7.31
N PRO A 122 -17.02 8.98 6.58
CA PRO A 122 -15.94 8.79 5.59
C PRO A 122 -15.86 9.92 4.55
N GLU A 123 -17.00 10.44 4.09
CA GLU A 123 -17.07 11.54 3.12
C GLU A 123 -16.52 12.86 3.66
N ASP A 124 -16.73 13.16 4.94
CA ASP A 124 -16.17 14.34 5.61
C ASP A 124 -14.67 14.18 5.81
N TYR A 125 -14.26 12.98 6.25
CA TYR A 125 -12.86 12.62 6.39
C TYR A 125 -12.08 12.78 5.08
N LEU A 126 -12.61 12.25 3.97
CA LEU A 126 -11.98 12.31 2.65
C LEU A 126 -12.00 13.72 2.03
N ARG A 127 -12.84 14.63 2.53
CA ARG A 127 -12.78 16.06 2.19
C ARG A 127 -11.77 16.84 3.06
N GLY A 128 -11.14 16.18 4.02
CA GLY A 128 -10.15 16.79 4.90
C GLY A 128 -10.74 17.54 6.10
N VAL A 129 -12.02 17.34 6.43
CA VAL A 129 -12.68 18.00 7.57
C VAL A 129 -12.01 17.57 8.87
N LEU A 130 -11.45 18.52 9.61
CA LEU A 130 -10.84 18.27 10.91
C LEU A 130 -11.83 18.55 12.04
N THR A 131 -11.81 17.71 13.06
CA THR A 131 -12.63 17.87 14.27
C THR A 131 -11.81 17.43 15.47
N ASN A 132 -11.95 18.15 16.58
CA ASN A 132 -11.28 17.81 17.84
C ASN A 132 -11.78 16.46 18.34
N ALA A 133 -10.85 15.63 18.80
CA ALA A 133 -11.14 14.26 19.20
C ALA A 133 -10.47 13.91 20.53
N THR A 134 -11.22 13.27 21.41
CA THR A 134 -10.69 12.60 22.61
C THR A 134 -10.96 11.09 22.57
N ALA A 135 -11.66 10.62 21.52
CA ALA A 135 -12.02 9.23 21.33
C ALA A 135 -10.77 8.35 21.17
N GLN A 136 -10.91 7.10 21.59
CA GLN A 136 -9.91 6.04 21.41
C GLN A 136 -10.59 4.84 20.80
N SER A 137 -10.00 4.30 19.74
CA SER A 137 -10.46 3.06 19.11
C SER A 137 -9.28 2.11 18.92
N PRO A 138 -9.37 0.86 19.41
CA PRO A 138 -8.33 -0.13 19.18
C PRO A 138 -8.18 -0.49 17.69
N ARG A 139 -9.20 -0.17 16.86
CA ARG A 139 -9.17 -0.40 15.41
C ARG A 139 -8.04 0.36 14.72
N VAL A 140 -7.58 1.50 15.26
CA VAL A 140 -6.43 2.24 14.70
C VAL A 140 -5.16 1.39 14.75
N ASP A 141 -4.91 0.69 15.86
CA ASP A 141 -3.76 -0.22 15.99
C ASP A 141 -3.94 -1.52 15.20
N GLN A 142 -5.17 -2.03 15.17
CA GLN A 142 -5.49 -3.23 14.39
C GLN A 142 -5.30 -2.97 12.89
N ALA A 143 -5.59 -1.77 12.39
CA ALA A 143 -5.35 -1.40 11.00
C ALA A 143 -3.85 -1.39 10.65
N ALA A 144 -2.99 -0.96 11.57
CA ALA A 144 -1.55 -1.06 11.40
C ALA A 144 -1.06 -2.52 11.34
N ARG A 145 -1.65 -3.42 12.15
CA ARG A 145 -1.35 -4.85 12.10
C ARG A 145 -1.86 -5.52 10.82
N LEU A 146 -3.04 -5.13 10.34
CA LEU A 146 -3.56 -5.57 9.04
C LEU A 146 -2.59 -5.18 7.91
N ALA A 147 -2.01 -3.98 7.96
CA ALA A 147 -1.00 -3.57 6.99
C ALA A 147 0.24 -4.48 7.00
N ASP A 148 0.72 -4.87 8.18
CA ASP A 148 1.83 -5.83 8.31
C ASP A 148 1.45 -7.21 7.77
N GLU A 149 0.24 -7.67 8.06
CA GLU A 149 -0.27 -8.96 7.60
C GLU A 149 -0.35 -9.02 6.07
N VAL A 150 -0.94 -7.99 5.45
CA VAL A 150 -1.03 -7.87 3.99
C VAL A 150 0.35 -7.77 3.36
N ALA A 151 1.23 -6.92 3.91
CA ALA A 151 2.60 -6.78 3.40
C ALA A 151 3.41 -8.07 3.54
N THR A 152 3.20 -8.83 4.63
CA THR A 152 3.86 -10.12 4.81
C THR A 152 3.33 -11.17 3.83
N ALA A 153 2.01 -11.20 3.61
CA ALA A 153 1.38 -12.17 2.71
C ALA A 153 1.73 -11.92 1.23
N TYR A 154 1.71 -10.66 0.78
CA TYR A 154 1.77 -10.32 -0.64
C TYR A 154 2.96 -9.44 -1.04
N GLY A 155 3.65 -8.84 -0.06
CA GLY A 155 4.73 -7.89 -0.28
C GLY A 155 6.13 -8.36 0.11
N THR A 156 6.28 -9.56 0.69
CA THR A 156 7.60 -10.04 1.13
C THR A 156 8.47 -10.40 -0.07
N TYR A 157 9.58 -9.70 -0.24
CA TYR A 157 10.62 -9.98 -1.22
C TYR A 157 11.93 -10.36 -0.51
N ARG A 158 12.76 -11.20 -1.13
CA ARG A 158 14.15 -11.36 -0.68
C ARG A 158 14.98 -10.28 -1.36
N PRO A 159 15.58 -9.33 -0.63
CA PRO A 159 16.72 -8.61 -1.18
C PRO A 159 17.87 -9.61 -1.36
N LEU A 160 18.58 -9.54 -2.49
CA LEU A 160 19.76 -10.38 -2.77
C LEU A 160 20.76 -10.30 -1.61
N GLY A 161 21.07 -11.43 -0.98
CA GLY A 161 21.99 -11.52 0.16
C GLY A 161 21.43 -11.02 1.51
N GLY A 162 20.16 -10.64 1.59
CA GLY A 162 19.53 -10.12 2.81
C GLY A 162 18.44 -11.03 3.40
N GLN A 163 17.97 -10.63 4.58
CA GLN A 163 16.79 -11.24 5.20
C GLN A 163 15.51 -10.74 4.52
N PRO A 164 14.45 -11.57 4.43
CA PRO A 164 13.11 -11.13 4.06
C PRO A 164 12.70 -9.93 4.91
N ALA A 165 12.35 -8.83 4.25
CA ALA A 165 11.71 -7.71 4.90
C ALA A 165 10.35 -7.51 4.25
N ALA A 166 9.30 -7.48 5.08
CA ALA A 166 7.99 -7.00 4.67
C ALA A 166 7.89 -5.54 5.15
N PRO A 167 8.39 -4.54 4.38
CA PRO A 167 8.23 -3.15 4.79
C PRO A 167 6.74 -2.83 4.84
N ARG A 168 6.24 -2.31 5.97
CA ARG A 168 4.90 -1.72 6.03
C ARG A 168 4.89 -0.49 5.15
N PRO A 169 4.21 -0.51 3.99
CA PRO A 169 4.23 0.63 3.09
C PRO A 169 3.39 1.78 3.70
N PRO A 170 3.67 3.05 3.34
CA PRO A 170 2.87 4.18 3.80
C PRO A 170 1.42 4.14 3.28
N ILE A 171 1.19 3.46 2.15
CA ILE A 171 -0.12 3.12 1.60
C ILE A 171 -0.01 1.85 0.76
N TYR A 172 -1.07 1.04 0.73
CA TYR A 172 -1.21 -0.09 -0.18
C TYR A 172 -2.66 -0.30 -0.57
N VAL A 173 -2.84 -1.08 -1.64
CA VAL A 173 -4.12 -1.65 -2.07
C VAL A 173 -3.97 -3.16 -2.25
N ALA A 174 -4.91 -3.92 -1.71
CA ALA A 174 -5.09 -5.34 -2.01
C ALA A 174 -6.49 -5.57 -2.61
N ILE A 175 -6.55 -6.09 -3.83
CA ILE A 175 -7.78 -6.30 -4.60
C ILE A 175 -8.05 -7.79 -4.74
N PHE A 176 -9.20 -8.21 -4.23
CA PHE A 176 -9.67 -9.59 -4.20
C PHE A 176 -10.94 -9.68 -5.05
N ARG A 177 -10.91 -10.43 -6.16
CA ARG A 177 -12.12 -10.67 -6.96
C ARG A 177 -12.82 -11.95 -6.53
N TYR A 178 -14.14 -12.00 -6.59
CA TYR A 178 -14.85 -13.24 -6.20
C TYR A 178 -14.72 -14.36 -7.24
N ASP A 179 -14.44 -14.05 -8.50
CA ASP A 179 -14.33 -15.04 -9.59
C ASP A 179 -12.92 -15.60 -9.82
N THR A 180 -11.92 -15.19 -9.02
CA THR A 180 -10.55 -15.72 -9.11
C THR A 180 -9.87 -15.73 -7.73
N THR A 181 -8.96 -16.68 -7.53
CA THR A 181 -8.09 -16.72 -6.35
C THR A 181 -7.01 -15.64 -6.41
N TYR A 182 -6.73 -15.11 -7.60
CA TYR A 182 -5.75 -14.06 -7.83
C TYR A 182 -6.04 -12.81 -6.98
N VAL A 183 -4.97 -12.29 -6.37
CA VAL A 183 -4.98 -11.07 -5.57
C VAL A 183 -4.01 -10.10 -6.20
N VAL A 184 -4.46 -8.88 -6.48
CA VAL A 184 -3.56 -7.80 -6.89
C VAL A 184 -3.15 -7.02 -5.65
N TYR A 185 -1.84 -6.89 -5.41
CA TYR A 185 -1.29 -6.12 -4.31
C TYR A 185 -0.38 -5.02 -4.84
N GLU A 186 -0.75 -3.76 -4.60
CA GLU A 186 -0.03 -2.57 -5.05
C GLU A 186 0.39 -1.71 -3.84
N PRO A 187 1.58 -1.94 -3.27
CA PRO A 187 2.13 -1.07 -2.23
C PRO A 187 2.80 0.16 -2.81
N PHE A 188 2.83 1.26 -2.05
CA PHE A 188 3.74 2.35 -2.34
C PHE A 188 5.19 1.88 -2.20
N THR A 189 5.95 2.02 -3.26
CA THR A 189 7.33 1.52 -3.38
C THR A 189 8.30 2.68 -3.53
N PRO A 190 9.12 2.98 -2.50
CA PRO A 190 10.17 4.00 -2.60
C PRO A 190 11.09 3.75 -3.81
N GLY A 191 11.36 4.81 -4.57
CA GLY A 191 12.16 4.76 -5.80
C GLY A 191 11.35 4.47 -7.08
N ARG A 192 10.17 3.83 -6.98
CA ARG A 192 9.18 3.75 -8.07
C ARG A 192 8.20 4.92 -7.97
N ASP A 193 7.69 5.14 -6.76
CA ASP A 193 6.62 6.10 -6.48
C ASP A 193 7.23 7.31 -5.75
N THR A 194 7.12 8.49 -6.35
CA THR A 194 7.57 9.75 -5.72
C THR A 194 6.42 10.43 -4.99
N THR A 195 5.20 10.26 -5.49
CA THR A 195 3.97 10.85 -4.96
C THR A 195 2.86 9.80 -4.85
N TYR A 196 1.80 10.09 -4.08
CA TYR A 196 0.65 9.17 -4.00
C TYR A 196 -0.06 9.06 -5.36
N SER A 197 -0.02 10.13 -6.15
CA SER A 197 -0.57 10.16 -7.51
C SER A 197 0.21 9.25 -8.46
N ASP A 198 1.53 9.10 -8.29
CA ASP A 198 2.33 8.15 -9.07
C ASP A 198 1.99 6.71 -8.72
N TRP A 199 1.91 6.41 -7.42
CA TRP A 199 1.45 5.11 -6.93
C TRP A 199 0.04 4.77 -7.47
N TYR A 200 -0.86 5.74 -7.49
CA TYR A 200 -2.24 5.56 -7.93
C TYR A 200 -2.37 5.10 -9.39
N LYS A 201 -1.45 5.51 -10.28
CA LYS A 201 -1.45 5.07 -11.69
C LYS A 201 -1.39 3.54 -11.80
N TRP A 202 -0.62 2.89 -10.91
CA TRP A 202 -0.52 1.43 -10.86
C TRP A 202 -1.81 0.79 -10.36
N VAL A 203 -2.41 1.34 -9.30
CA VAL A 203 -3.70 0.87 -8.77
C VAL A 203 -4.80 0.98 -9.82
N LYS A 204 -4.88 2.11 -10.52
CA LYS A 204 -5.85 2.32 -11.59
C LYS A 204 -5.69 1.29 -12.71
N THR A 205 -4.46 1.09 -13.17
CA THR A 205 -4.13 0.09 -14.19
C THR A 205 -4.53 -1.32 -13.74
N ALA A 206 -4.27 -1.67 -12.47
CA ALA A 206 -4.69 -2.95 -11.90
C ALA A 206 -6.22 -3.14 -11.94
N LEU A 207 -6.99 -2.15 -11.50
CA LEU A 207 -8.46 -2.19 -11.53
C LEU A 207 -9.00 -2.30 -12.96
N GLU A 208 -8.41 -1.59 -13.91
CA GLU A 208 -8.77 -1.65 -15.33
C GLU A 208 -8.49 -3.04 -15.94
N ASN A 209 -7.31 -3.60 -15.68
CA ASN A 209 -6.95 -4.94 -16.17
C ASN A 209 -7.88 -6.02 -15.61
N LEU A 210 -8.21 -5.91 -14.32
CA LEU A 210 -9.15 -6.82 -13.66
C LEU A 210 -10.55 -6.76 -14.28
N ARG A 211 -11.05 -5.55 -14.63
CA ARG A 211 -12.34 -5.38 -15.34
C ARG A 211 -12.32 -6.01 -16.73
N GLN A 212 -11.20 -5.94 -17.43
CA GLN A 212 -11.04 -6.54 -18.76
C GLN A 212 -10.87 -8.07 -18.72
N GLY A 213 -10.89 -8.69 -17.53
CA GLY A 213 -10.79 -10.14 -17.37
C GLY A 213 -9.36 -10.67 -17.44
N GLN A 214 -8.34 -9.80 -17.52
CA GLN A 214 -6.95 -10.23 -17.35
C GLN A 214 -6.75 -10.67 -15.88
N GLY A 215 -6.45 -11.96 -15.67
CA GLY A 215 -6.46 -12.61 -14.35
C GLY A 215 -7.55 -13.68 -14.17
N ARG A 216 -8.45 -13.85 -15.15
CA ARG A 216 -9.24 -15.08 -15.30
C ARG A 216 -8.33 -16.16 -15.87
N THR A 217 -7.85 -17.08 -15.04
CA THR A 217 -7.39 -18.36 -15.54
C THR A 217 -8.61 -19.09 -16.09
N THR A 218 -8.75 -19.14 -17.40
CA THR A 218 -9.57 -20.15 -18.07
C THR A 218 -9.13 -21.53 -17.55
N PRO A 219 -10.06 -22.41 -17.14
CA PRO A 219 -9.72 -23.77 -16.70
C PRO A 219 -9.03 -24.59 -17.80
#